data_AF-A0A7M3Z8I6-F1
#
_entry.id   AF-A0A7M3Z8I6-F1
#
_cell.length_a   1.000
_cell.length_b   1.000
_cell.length_c   1.000
_cell.angle_alpha   90.00
_cell.angle_beta   90.00
_cell.angle_gamma   90.00
#
_symmetry.space_group_name_H-M   'P 1'
#
loop_
_entity.id
_entity.type
_entity.pdbx_description
1 polymer ?
#
loop_
_entity_poly.entity_id
_entity_poly.type
_entity_poly.pdbx_seq_one_letter_code
_entity_poly.pdbx_strand_id
1 'polypeptide(L)'
;NDQVVAYSKQKRFKLKEDIVLYSDETCTQPLISIKARSVIDFGATYDIVDMTTGENLGAARRKGLKSIFKDTWKILDANGNEYAEFVEDSNAILRRFVPLIPAKYHFSIQGQHDIMMNQRFNPIIKKTDVMIPQGHPLDRRVIAAVALLNSAIEGRQG
;
A
#
# COMPACT_ATOMS: atom_id res chain seq x y z
N ASN A 1 -6.71 -19.42 9.44
CA ASN A 1 -6.75 -18.75 10.76
C ASN A 1 -6.84 -17.26 10.56
N ASP A 2 -7.88 -16.62 11.09
CA ASP A 2 -8.08 -15.17 11.08
C ASP A 2 -7.30 -14.54 12.25
N GLN A 3 -5.99 -14.72 12.29
CA GLN A 3 -5.14 -14.11 13.30
C GLN A 3 -4.81 -12.68 12.88
N VAL A 4 -5.20 -11.70 13.71
CA VAL A 4 -4.75 -10.32 13.55
C VAL A 4 -3.26 -10.26 13.87
N VAL A 5 -2.47 -9.82 12.89
CA VAL A 5 -1.01 -9.66 13.03
C VAL A 5 -0.58 -8.21 13.16
N ALA A 6 -1.47 -7.28 12.80
CA ALA A 6 -1.25 -5.85 12.91
C ALA A 6 -2.56 -5.07 12.75
N TYR A 7 -2.58 -3.83 13.22
CA TYR A 7 -3.75 -2.95 13.20
C TYR A 7 -3.38 -1.51 12.81
N SER A 8 -4.26 -0.81 12.10
CA SER A 8 -4.06 0.61 11.81
C SER A 8 -5.34 1.39 12.03
N LYS A 9 -5.25 2.47 12.82
CA LYS A 9 -6.36 3.37 13.10
C LYS A 9 -6.23 4.63 12.25
N GLN A 10 -7.09 4.77 11.25
CA GLN A 10 -7.08 5.92 10.35
C GLN A 10 -8.20 6.91 10.68
N LYS A 11 -7.89 8.21 10.67
CA LYS A 11 -8.93 9.26 10.69
C LYS A 11 -9.60 9.34 9.33
N ARG A 12 -10.94 9.41 9.34
CA ARG A 12 -11.79 9.36 8.14
C ARG A 12 -11.58 10.52 7.15
N PHE A 13 -10.92 11.63 7.54
CA PHE A 13 -10.94 12.88 6.76
C PHE A 13 -9.58 13.53 6.41
N LYS A 14 -8.42 12.96 6.78
CA LYS A 14 -7.11 13.54 6.43
C LYS A 14 -6.15 12.46 5.93
N LEU A 15 -5.62 12.66 4.71
CA LEU A 15 -4.48 11.89 4.17
C LEU A 15 -3.13 12.57 4.49
N LYS A 16 -3.17 13.78 5.06
CA LYS A 16 -1.96 14.50 5.52
C LYS A 16 -1.37 13.96 6.83
N GLU A 17 -1.99 12.96 7.45
CA GLU A 17 -1.49 12.37 8.70
C GLU A 17 -0.64 11.14 8.40
N ASP A 18 0.37 10.94 9.23
CA ASP A 18 1.19 9.72 9.25
C ASP A 18 0.27 8.51 9.45
N ILE A 19 0.34 7.54 8.53
CA ILE A 19 -0.33 6.25 8.72
C ILE A 19 0.61 5.38 9.56
N VAL A 20 0.08 4.76 10.62
CA VAL A 20 0.86 3.89 11.50
C VAL A 20 0.21 2.52 11.56
N LEU A 21 1.04 1.49 11.44
CA LEU A 21 0.69 0.10 11.68
C LEU A 21 1.19 -0.27 13.08
N TYR A 22 0.32 -0.80 13.92
CA TYR A 22 0.56 -1.22 15.30
C TYR A 22 0.48 -2.74 15.42
N SER A 23 1.00 -3.31 16.50
CA SER A 23 0.89 -4.74 16.82
C SER A 23 -0.56 -5.21 16.94
N ASP A 24 -1.42 -4.35 17.47
CA ASP A 24 -2.79 -4.67 17.84
C ASP A 24 -3.66 -3.41 18.00
N GLU A 25 -4.91 -3.61 18.39
CA GLU A 25 -5.93 -2.57 18.52
C GLU A 25 -5.66 -1.55 19.64
N THR A 26 -4.80 -1.87 20.62
CA THR A 26 -4.44 -0.93 21.70
C THR A 26 -3.67 0.27 21.17
N CYS A 27 -3.04 0.14 20.00
CA CYS A 27 -2.21 1.17 19.37
C CYS A 27 -1.04 1.64 20.26
N THR A 28 -0.49 0.74 21.09
CA THR A 28 0.61 1.06 22.03
C THR A 28 1.99 0.79 21.44
N GLN A 29 2.14 -0.25 20.62
CA GLN A 29 3.40 -0.63 19.99
C GLN A 29 3.35 -0.37 18.48
N PRO A 30 3.94 0.74 17.99
CA PRO A 30 4.05 1.01 16.56
C PRO A 30 5.07 0.07 15.91
N LEU A 31 4.72 -0.48 14.76
CA LEU A 31 5.56 -1.36 13.94
C LEU A 31 6.10 -0.63 12.72
N ILE A 32 5.23 0.00 11.94
CA ILE A 32 5.60 0.70 10.70
C ILE A 32 4.96 2.08 10.68
N SER A 33 5.71 3.09 10.26
CA SER A 33 5.19 4.41 9.92
C SER A 33 5.27 4.66 8.42
N ILE A 34 4.21 5.25 7.87
CA ILE A 34 4.09 5.64 6.47
C ILE A 34 3.80 7.14 6.43
N LYS A 35 4.75 7.94 5.97
CA LYS A 35 4.71 9.40 6.09
C LYS A 35 4.75 10.07 4.73
N ALA A 36 3.80 10.97 4.47
CA ALA A 36 3.81 11.74 3.22
C ALA A 36 4.96 12.75 3.20
N ARG A 37 5.73 12.81 2.11
CA ARG A 37 6.69 13.89 1.86
C ARG A 37 5.97 15.18 1.49
N SER A 38 6.48 16.33 1.94
CA SER A 38 5.93 17.65 1.55
C SER A 38 6.00 17.84 0.03
N VAL A 39 4.96 18.47 -0.51
CA VAL A 39 4.68 18.62 -1.94
C VAL A 39 5.63 19.66 -2.56
N ILE A 40 6.79 19.21 -3.01
CA ILE A 40 7.62 19.94 -3.98
C ILE A 40 7.92 18.94 -5.11
N ASP A 41 7.09 19.02 -6.15
CA ASP A 41 7.32 18.64 -7.54
C ASP A 41 7.17 17.20 -8.11
N PHE A 42 6.95 16.10 -7.36
CA PHE A 42 6.92 14.76 -8.02
C PHE A 42 5.82 13.76 -7.60
N GLY A 43 4.61 14.25 -7.32
CA GLY A 43 3.48 13.38 -6.94
C GLY A 43 3.59 12.85 -5.51
N ALA A 44 2.56 12.13 -5.05
CA ALA A 44 2.48 11.67 -3.67
C ALA A 44 3.55 10.60 -3.39
N THR A 45 4.54 10.94 -2.57
CA THR A 45 5.60 10.02 -2.08
C THR A 45 5.40 9.80 -0.59
N TYR A 46 5.49 8.54 -0.15
CA TYR A 46 5.34 8.15 1.25
C TYR A 46 6.57 7.36 1.70
N ASP A 47 7.26 7.86 2.72
CA ASP A 47 8.37 7.17 3.37
C ASP A 47 7.86 6.05 4.26
N ILE A 48 8.55 4.92 4.27
CA ILE A 48 8.21 3.72 5.05
C ILE A 48 9.34 3.47 6.03
N VAL A 49 9.03 3.48 7.32
CA VAL A 49 10.02 3.35 8.40
C VAL A 49 9.62 2.25 9.35
N ASP A 50 10.57 1.39 9.71
CA ASP A 50 10.43 0.46 10.83
C ASP A 50 10.54 1.23 12.15
N MET A 51 9.45 1.24 12.92
CA MET A 51 9.38 1.98 14.18
C MET A 51 10.02 1.24 15.35
N THR A 52 10.32 -0.05 15.20
CA THR A 52 10.99 -0.87 16.21
C THR A 52 12.50 -0.69 16.19
N THR A 53 13.08 -0.45 15.01
CA THR A 53 14.53 -0.29 14.81
C THR A 53 14.93 1.13 14.37
N GLY A 54 14.00 1.93 13.84
CA GLY A 54 14.29 3.19 13.18
C GLY A 54 14.81 3.03 11.74
N GLU A 55 14.82 1.80 11.21
CA GLU A 55 15.31 1.50 9.86
C GLU A 55 14.44 2.17 8.80
N ASN A 56 15.07 2.90 7.87
CA ASN A 56 14.40 3.39 6.67
C ASN A 56 14.23 2.22 5.69
N LEU A 57 12.99 1.83 5.44
CA LEU A 57 12.64 0.75 4.51
C LEU A 57 12.47 1.24 3.07
N GLY A 58 12.59 2.55 2.84
CA GLY A 58 12.43 3.19 1.54
C GLY A 58 11.13 3.97 1.42
N ALA A 59 10.53 3.99 0.23
CA ALA A 59 9.35 4.79 -0.03
C ALA A 59 8.44 4.24 -1.13
N ALA A 60 7.15 4.57 -1.07
CA ALA A 60 6.20 4.36 -2.16
C ALA A 60 5.88 5.69 -2.84
N ARG A 61 6.14 5.81 -4.15
CA ARG A 61 5.91 7.02 -4.94
C ARG A 61 4.87 6.78 -6.02
N ARG A 62 3.79 7.56 -6.02
CA ARG A 62 2.79 7.50 -7.09
C ARG A 62 3.36 8.03 -8.41
N LYS A 63 3.11 7.34 -9.51
CA LYS A 63 3.55 7.75 -10.86
C LYS A 63 2.64 8.89 -11.37
N GLY A 64 3.11 10.14 -11.29
CA GLY A 64 2.34 11.32 -11.70
C GLY A 64 1.92 11.33 -13.20
N LEU A 65 0.78 11.98 -13.49
CA LEU A 65 0.11 12.21 -14.79
C LEU A 65 -0.25 10.98 -15.66
N LYS A 66 0.37 9.81 -15.50
CA LYS A 66 -0.05 8.54 -16.16
C LYS A 66 -1.19 7.81 -15.44
N SER A 67 -1.52 8.17 -14.20
CA SER A 67 -2.54 7.50 -13.36
C SER A 67 -4.01 7.85 -13.66
N ILE A 68 -4.34 8.38 -14.84
CA ILE A 68 -5.75 8.60 -15.21
C ILE A 68 -6.47 7.28 -15.48
N PHE A 69 -5.73 6.25 -15.97
CA PHE A 69 -6.28 4.95 -16.39
C PHE A 69 -6.01 3.81 -15.40
N LYS A 70 -4.93 3.89 -14.63
CA LYS A 70 -4.42 2.79 -13.78
C LYS A 70 -3.57 3.36 -12.66
N ASP A 71 -3.84 2.98 -11.41
CA ASP A 71 -2.96 3.35 -10.32
C ASP A 71 -1.64 2.58 -10.38
N THR A 72 -0.53 3.32 -10.28
CA THR A 72 0.83 2.76 -10.33
C THR A 72 1.72 3.49 -9.36
N TRP A 73 2.42 2.73 -8.54
CA TRP A 73 3.35 3.18 -7.52
C TRP A 73 4.72 2.59 -7.79
N LYS A 74 5.75 3.41 -7.71
CA LYS A 74 7.15 2.99 -7.67
C LYS A 74 7.51 2.69 -6.23
N ILE A 75 8.20 1.58 -6.00
CA ILE A 75 8.76 1.22 -4.70
C ILE A 75 10.25 1.51 -4.75
N LEU A 76 10.68 2.38 -3.85
CA LEU A 76 12.03 2.90 -3.75
C LEU A 76 12.71 2.27 -2.55
N ASP A 77 13.99 1.91 -2.69
CA ASP A 77 14.84 1.47 -1.58
C ASP A 77 15.19 2.64 -0.64
N ALA A 78 15.94 2.36 0.43
CA ALA A 78 16.37 3.37 1.39
C ALA A 78 17.24 4.49 0.76
N ASN A 79 17.90 4.22 -0.37
CA ASN A 79 18.71 5.17 -1.12
C ASN A 79 17.89 5.95 -2.16
N GLY A 80 16.60 5.61 -2.35
CA GLY A 80 15.70 6.22 -3.31
C GLY A 80 15.73 5.60 -4.71
N ASN A 81 16.41 4.46 -4.90
CA ASN A 81 16.42 3.74 -6.17
C ASN A 81 15.16 2.90 -6.32
N GLU A 82 14.55 2.91 -7.50
CA GLU A 82 13.41 2.06 -7.81
C GLU A 82 13.85 0.61 -7.97
N TYR A 83 13.17 -0.30 -7.28
CA TYR A 83 13.44 -1.75 -7.37
C TYR A 83 12.18 -2.59 -7.59
N ALA A 84 10.99 -2.00 -7.47
CA ALA A 84 9.72 -2.65 -7.76
C ALA A 84 8.65 -1.62 -8.19
N GLU A 85 7.57 -2.11 -8.82
CA GLU A 85 6.34 -1.34 -9.02
C GLU A 85 5.16 -2.05 -8.31
N PHE A 86 4.16 -1.28 -7.88
CA PHE A 86 2.86 -1.77 -7.42
C PHE A 86 1.76 -1.19 -8.33
N VAL A 87 0.98 -2.08 -8.93
CA VAL A 87 0.29 -1.81 -10.19
C VAL A 87 -1.15 -2.35 -10.14
N GLU A 88 -2.15 -1.55 -10.54
CA GLU A 88 -3.56 -1.96 -10.56
C GLU A 88 -3.93 -2.71 -11.85
N ASP A 89 -4.31 -3.98 -11.80
CA ASP A 89 -4.67 -4.76 -13.01
C ASP A 89 -6.11 -4.59 -13.48
N SER A 90 -6.97 -4.05 -12.63
CA SER A 90 -8.37 -3.86 -12.95
C SER A 90 -8.61 -2.64 -13.83
N ASN A 91 -9.72 -2.65 -14.58
CA ASN A 91 -10.18 -1.47 -15.30
C ASN A 91 -10.64 -0.40 -14.31
N ALA A 92 -9.72 0.42 -13.82
CA ALA A 92 -9.95 1.45 -12.80
C ALA A 92 -11.17 2.33 -13.13
N ILE A 93 -11.32 2.69 -14.41
CA ILE A 93 -12.45 3.51 -14.91
C ILE A 93 -13.78 2.77 -14.74
N LEU A 94 -13.87 1.50 -15.12
CA LEU A 94 -15.12 0.73 -15.01
C LEU A 94 -15.55 0.59 -13.55
N ARG A 95 -14.60 0.43 -12.62
CA ARG A 95 -14.88 0.34 -11.18
C ARG A 95 -15.46 1.63 -10.60
N ARG A 96 -15.21 2.80 -11.21
CA ARG A 96 -15.84 4.07 -10.82
C ARG A 96 -17.36 4.09 -11.11
N PHE A 97 -17.81 3.34 -12.11
CA PHE A 97 -19.22 3.27 -12.49
C PHE A 97 -19.91 1.99 -11.99
N VAL A 98 -19.15 0.95 -11.66
CA VAL A 98 -19.65 -0.32 -11.11
C VAL A 98 -18.89 -0.66 -9.81
N PRO A 99 -19.35 -0.15 -8.66
CA PRO A 99 -18.61 -0.22 -7.40
C PRO A 99 -18.48 -1.63 -6.79
N LEU A 100 -19.17 -2.62 -7.36
CA LEU A 100 -19.10 -4.02 -6.93
C LEU A 100 -17.93 -4.81 -7.55
N ILE A 101 -17.19 -4.24 -8.52
CA ILE A 101 -16.06 -4.92 -9.15
C ILE A 101 -14.84 -4.87 -8.21
N PRO A 102 -14.34 -6.00 -7.69
CA PRO A 102 -13.18 -6.01 -6.82
C PRO A 102 -11.91 -5.57 -7.55
N ALA A 103 -11.05 -4.81 -6.87
CA ALA A 103 -9.74 -4.50 -7.40
C ALA A 103 -8.81 -5.71 -7.44
N LYS A 104 -7.89 -5.70 -8.38
CA LYS A 104 -6.71 -6.53 -8.43
C LYS A 104 -5.49 -5.65 -8.62
N TYR A 105 -4.44 -5.95 -7.89
CA TYR A 105 -3.15 -5.32 -8.02
C TYR A 105 -2.06 -6.39 -7.97
N HIS A 106 -0.86 -6.02 -8.41
CA HIS A 106 0.33 -6.82 -8.19
C HIS A 106 1.53 -5.94 -7.84
N PHE A 107 2.48 -6.52 -7.10
CA PHE A 107 3.84 -6.00 -7.05
C PHE A 107 4.66 -6.72 -8.11
N SER A 108 5.41 -5.97 -8.90
CA SER A 108 6.33 -6.51 -9.91
C SER A 108 7.76 -6.14 -9.57
N ILE A 109 8.65 -7.14 -9.59
CA ILE A 109 10.10 -6.99 -9.53
C ILE A 109 10.68 -7.68 -10.75
N GLN A 110 11.66 -7.04 -11.39
CA GLN A 110 12.32 -7.62 -12.55
C GLN A 110 12.89 -9.02 -12.25
N GLY A 111 12.46 -10.01 -13.01
CA GLY A 111 12.93 -11.40 -12.91
C GLY A 111 12.39 -12.20 -11.73
N GLN A 112 11.36 -11.70 -11.03
CA GLN A 112 10.69 -12.41 -9.93
C GLN A 112 9.21 -12.68 -10.25
N HIS A 113 8.61 -13.64 -9.54
CA HIS A 113 7.18 -13.87 -9.61
C HIS A 113 6.43 -12.73 -8.91
N ASP A 114 5.35 -12.24 -9.52
CA ASP A 114 4.57 -11.16 -8.93
C ASP A 114 3.92 -11.54 -7.59
N ILE A 115 3.82 -10.57 -6.67
CA ILE A 115 2.98 -10.68 -5.47
C ILE A 115 1.60 -10.17 -5.82
N MET A 116 0.58 -11.02 -5.71
CA MET A 116 -0.78 -10.67 -6.10
C MET A 116 -1.56 -10.11 -4.91
N MET A 117 -2.30 -9.02 -5.14
CA MET A 117 -3.20 -8.41 -4.16
C MET A 117 -4.62 -8.33 -4.73
N ASN A 118 -5.52 -9.19 -4.21
CA ASN A 118 -6.88 -9.32 -4.72
C ASN A 118 -7.89 -8.89 -3.67
N GLN A 119 -8.74 -7.92 -4.01
CA GLN A 119 -9.88 -7.60 -3.17
C GLN A 119 -10.95 -8.68 -3.28
N ARG A 120 -11.55 -9.01 -2.14
CA ARG A 120 -12.74 -9.85 -2.08
C ARG A 120 -13.98 -8.98 -2.14
N PHE A 121 -14.97 -9.47 -2.86
CA PHE A 121 -16.30 -8.89 -2.78
C PHE A 121 -16.86 -9.08 -1.35
N ASN A 122 -17.14 -7.98 -0.66
CA ASN A 122 -17.77 -8.00 0.65
C ASN A 122 -18.49 -6.66 0.90
N PRO A 123 -19.82 -6.67 1.16
CA PRO A 123 -20.61 -5.45 1.27
C PRO A 123 -20.50 -4.74 2.63
N ILE A 124 -19.85 -5.36 3.63
CA ILE A 124 -19.75 -4.83 5.00
C ILE A 124 -18.33 -4.32 5.28
N ILE A 125 -17.32 -5.12 4.97
CA ILE A 125 -15.91 -4.82 5.23
C ILE A 125 -15.06 -5.09 4.01
N LYS A 126 -14.21 -4.14 3.61
CA LYS A 126 -13.24 -4.36 2.53
C LYS A 126 -12.21 -5.40 2.99
N LYS A 127 -12.16 -6.55 2.31
CA LYS A 127 -11.16 -7.61 2.54
C LYS A 127 -10.24 -7.70 1.33
N THR A 128 -8.95 -7.87 1.58
CA THR A 128 -7.93 -7.99 0.54
C THR A 128 -7.00 -9.15 0.89
N ASP A 129 -6.79 -10.05 -0.07
CA ASP A 129 -5.80 -11.11 0.03
C ASP A 129 -4.48 -10.66 -0.59
N VAL A 130 -3.38 -10.93 0.09
CA VAL A 130 -2.03 -10.71 -0.43
C VAL A 130 -1.33 -12.07 -0.52
N MET A 131 -1.03 -12.50 -1.74
CA MET A 131 -0.39 -13.78 -2.04
C MET A 131 1.07 -13.53 -2.38
N ILE A 132 1.95 -13.89 -1.46
CA ILE A 132 3.40 -13.70 -1.58
C ILE A 132 4.04 -15.04 -1.94
N PRO A 133 4.71 -15.17 -3.10
CA PRO A 133 5.45 -16.37 -3.45
C PRO A 133 6.48 -16.75 -2.37
N GLN A 134 6.71 -18.04 -2.17
CA GLN A 134 7.72 -18.50 -1.22
C GLN A 134 9.11 -17.99 -1.64
N GLY A 135 9.87 -17.45 -0.68
CA GLY A 135 11.22 -16.93 -0.95
C GLY A 135 11.25 -15.59 -1.71
N HIS A 136 10.10 -14.94 -1.93
CA HIS A 136 10.07 -13.67 -2.64
C HIS A 136 10.92 -12.60 -1.92
N PRO A 137 11.78 -11.84 -2.63
CA PRO A 137 12.78 -10.97 -2.02
C PRO A 137 12.23 -9.64 -1.50
N LEU A 138 11.02 -9.23 -1.89
CA LEU A 138 10.43 -8.00 -1.36
C LEU A 138 10.17 -8.13 0.15
N ASP A 139 10.63 -7.15 0.91
CA ASP A 139 10.40 -7.08 2.36
C ASP A 139 8.89 -7.07 2.68
N ARG A 140 8.45 -8.01 3.52
CA ARG A 140 7.05 -8.16 3.95
C ARG A 140 6.52 -6.91 4.66
N ARG A 141 7.37 -6.17 5.35
CA ARG A 141 7.03 -4.88 5.99
C ARG A 141 6.63 -3.85 4.93
N VAL A 142 7.38 -3.79 3.83
CA VAL A 142 7.07 -2.91 2.69
C VAL A 142 5.78 -3.35 1.99
N ILE A 143 5.56 -4.65 1.79
CA ILE A 143 4.30 -5.18 1.23
C ILE A 143 3.11 -4.71 2.08
N ALA A 144 3.17 -4.91 3.41
CA ALA A 144 2.11 -4.53 4.33
C ALA A 144 1.87 -3.01 4.33
N ALA A 145 2.94 -2.22 4.30
CA ALA A 145 2.87 -0.77 4.26
C ALA A 145 2.18 -0.26 2.99
N VAL A 146 2.59 -0.76 1.81
CA VAL A 146 2.00 -0.35 0.52
C VAL A 146 0.55 -0.81 0.41
N ALA A 147 0.22 -2.03 0.85
CA ALA A 147 -1.16 -2.52 0.90
C ALA A 147 -2.05 -1.65 1.80
N LEU A 148 -1.56 -1.27 2.99
CA LEU A 148 -2.26 -0.35 3.90
C LEU A 148 -2.44 1.04 3.29
N LEU A 149 -1.38 1.59 2.67
CA LEU A 149 -1.42 2.88 1.98
C LEU A 149 -2.46 2.87 0.85
N ASN A 150 -2.49 1.81 0.03
CA ASN A 150 -3.47 1.67 -1.04
C ASN A 150 -4.91 1.60 -0.47
N SER A 151 -5.13 0.79 0.57
CA SER A 151 -6.43 0.69 1.24
C SER A 151 -6.89 2.03 1.83
N ALA A 152 -5.97 2.77 2.44
CA ALA A 152 -6.20 4.11 2.97
C ALA A 152 -6.63 5.10 1.87
N ILE A 153 -5.97 5.08 0.72
CA ILE A 153 -6.24 5.98 -0.40
C ILE A 153 -7.58 5.63 -1.06
N GLU A 154 -7.84 4.35 -1.34
CA GLU A 154 -9.10 3.90 -1.93
C GLU A 154 -10.32 4.15 -1.06
N GLY A 155 -10.20 3.99 0.27
CA GLY A 155 -11.29 4.26 1.21
C GLY A 155 -11.77 5.72 1.21
N ARG A 156 -11.05 6.62 0.53
CA ARG A 156 -11.37 8.04 0.41
C ARG A 156 -11.78 8.45 -1.01
N GLN A 157 -11.60 7.58 -2.01
CA GLN A 157 -11.98 7.85 -3.41
C GLN A 157 -13.42 7.42 -3.74
N GLY A 158 -14.11 6.74 -2.83
CA GLY A 158 -15.50 6.29 -2.98
C GLY A 158 -16.33 6.63 -1.76
#